data_AF-A0A7X4IUA8-F1
#
_entry.id   AF-A0A7X4IUA8-F1
#
_cell.length_a   1.000
_cell.length_b   1.000
_cell.length_c   1.000
_cell.angle_alpha   90.00
_cell.angle_beta   90.00
_cell.angle_gamma   90.00
#
_symmetry.space_group_name_H-M   'P 1'
#
loop_
_entity.id
_entity.type
_entity.pdbx_description
1 polymer ?
#
loop_
_entity_poly.entity_id
_entity_poly.type
_entity_poly.pdbx_seq_one_letter_code
_entity_poly.pdbx_strand_id
1 'polypeptide(L)' 'VACGSTLFWDPLHHDWTAVAMGVFDDATGTSLSMHIFVAEKGDYYAIKDGLPQNRR' A
#
# COMPACT_ATOMS: atom_id res chain seq x y z
N VAL A 1 0.30 25.30 4.09
CA VAL A 1 1.49 24.57 3.58
C VAL A 1 1.02 23.18 3.21
N ALA A 2 1.36 22.66 2.02
CA ALA A 2 1.04 21.28 1.65
C ALA A 2 2.09 20.33 2.21
N CYS A 3 1.69 19.13 2.64
CA CYS A 3 2.57 18.16 3.31
C CYS A 3 3.53 17.42 2.36
N GLY A 4 3.35 17.50 1.05
CA GLY A 4 4.19 16.80 0.06
C GLY A 4 3.92 15.30 -0.08
N SER A 5 2.82 14.78 0.46
CA SER A 5 2.45 13.36 0.36
C SER A 5 2.07 12.96 -1.08
N THR A 6 2.48 11.77 -1.50
CA THR A 6 2.01 11.14 -2.74
C THR A 6 0.62 10.55 -2.52
N LEU A 7 -0.39 11.08 -3.20
CA LEU A 7 -1.78 10.62 -3.07
C LEU A 7 -2.18 9.60 -4.13
N PHE A 8 -1.60 9.70 -5.33
CA PHE A 8 -1.93 8.84 -6.46
C PHE A 8 -0.67 8.30 -7.09
N TRP A 9 -0.71 7.02 -7.45
CA TRP A 9 0.30 6.42 -8.32
C TRP A 9 -0.40 5.66 -9.43
N ASP A 10 -0.18 6.12 -10.66
CA ASP A 10 -0.77 5.57 -11.88
C ASP A 10 0.32 4.85 -12.69
N PRO A 11 0.48 3.53 -12.51
CA PRO A 11 1.50 2.78 -13.21
C PRO A 11 1.28 2.75 -14.72
N LEU A 12 2.35 2.99 -15.48
CA LEU A 12 2.33 2.82 -16.93
C LEU A 12 1.99 1.36 -17.28
N HIS A 13 1.12 1.17 -18.27
CA HIS A 13 0.70 -0.15 -18.77
C HIS A 13 -0.11 -1.02 -17.81
N HIS A 14 -0.72 -0.43 -16.80
CA HIS A 14 -1.65 -1.10 -15.90
C HIS A 14 -3.02 -0.43 -15.94
N ASP A 15 -4.07 -1.18 -15.61
CA ASP A 15 -5.47 -0.75 -15.64
C ASP A 15 -6.00 -0.31 -14.26
N TRP A 16 -5.09 0.00 -13.34
CA TRP A 16 -5.39 0.36 -11.97
C TRP A 16 -4.49 1.49 -11.47
N THR A 17 -5.01 2.26 -10.51
CA THR A 17 -4.29 3.37 -9.85
C THR A 17 -4.23 3.08 -8.34
N ALA A 18 -3.07 3.27 -7.72
CA ALA A 18 -2.98 3.26 -6.27
C ALA A 18 -3.42 4.61 -5.70
N VAL A 19 -4.30 4.57 -4.71
CA VAL A 19 -4.76 5.73 -3.95
C VAL A 19 -4.26 5.61 -2.52
N ALA A 20 -3.65 6.66 -1.99
CA ALA A 20 -3.22 6.70 -0.59
C ALA A 20 -4.46 6.64 0.32
N MET A 21 -4.56 5.61 1.16
CA MET A 21 -5.72 5.42 2.05
C MET A 21 -5.94 6.58 3.03
N GLY A 22 -4.91 7.38 3.31
CA GLY A 22 -5.02 8.58 4.16
C GLY A 22 -5.77 9.76 3.52
N VAL A 23 -6.23 9.64 2.27
CA VAL A 23 -7.05 10.67 1.60
C VAL A 23 -8.53 10.58 1.96
N PHE A 24 -8.99 9.47 2.54
CA PHE A 24 -10.38 9.28 2.92
C PHE A 24 -10.61 9.75 4.36
N ASP A 25 -11.55 10.66 4.55
CA ASP A 25 -11.90 11.20 5.87
C ASP A 25 -12.81 10.26 6.66
N ASP A 26 -13.66 9.50 5.97
CA ASP A 26 -14.63 8.58 6.55
C ASP A 26 -14.15 7.13 6.53
N ALA A 27 -14.83 6.28 7.32
CA ALA A 27 -14.54 4.86 7.37
C ALA A 27 -14.71 4.19 5.99
N THR A 28 -13.64 3.59 5.47
CA THR A 28 -13.65 2.91 4.17
C THR A 28 -14.22 1.49 4.23
N GLY A 29 -14.23 0.87 5.41
CA GLY A 29 -14.63 -0.54 5.58
C GLY A 29 -13.67 -1.55 4.92
N THR A 30 -12.51 -1.11 4.44
CA THR A 30 -11.53 -1.96 3.76
C THR A 30 -10.59 -2.66 4.75
N SER A 31 -10.07 -3.82 4.36
CA SER A 31 -9.01 -4.54 5.07
C SER A 31 -7.78 -4.74 4.18
N LEU A 32 -6.63 -5.00 4.80
CA LEU A 32 -5.42 -5.33 4.05
C LEU A 32 -5.62 -6.64 3.29
N SER A 33 -5.24 -6.66 2.02
CA SER A 33 -5.36 -7.83 1.15
C SER A 33 -4.02 -8.48 0.81
N MET A 34 -2.93 -7.71 0.78
CA MET A 34 -1.61 -8.18 0.37
C MET A 34 -0.51 -7.21 0.83
N HIS A 35 0.70 -7.75 1.03
CA HIS A 35 1.93 -6.98 1.19
C HIS A 35 2.72 -7.01 -0.13
N ILE A 36 2.93 -5.87 -0.77
CA ILE A 36 3.63 -5.74 -2.06
C ILE A 36 5.00 -5.09 -1.80
N PHE A 37 6.10 -5.66 -2.30
CA PHE A 37 7.51 -5.29 -2.00
C PHE A 37 8.10 -5.79 -0.66
N VAL A 38 7.67 -6.96 -0.16
CA VAL A 38 8.23 -7.51 1.11
C VAL A 38 9.72 -7.84 1.06
N ALA A 39 10.34 -7.89 -0.12
CA ALA A 39 11.78 -8.13 -0.25
C ALA A 39 12.63 -6.94 0.21
N GLU A 40 12.07 -5.74 0.22
CA GLU A 40 12.74 -4.49 0.62
C GLU A 40 12.44 -4.13 2.07
N LYS A 41 11.60 -4.93 2.75
CA LYS A 41 11.28 -4.72 4.16
C LYS A 41 12.52 -4.95 5.03
N GLY A 42 12.62 -4.20 6.13
CA GLY A 42 13.62 -4.46 7.16
C GLY A 42 13.56 -5.87 7.74
N ASP A 43 14.72 -6.43 8.08
CA ASP A 43 14.86 -7.77 8.65
C ASP A 43 14.43 -7.86 10.13
N TYR A 44 14.32 -6.72 10.81
CA TYR A 44 13.99 -6.61 12.24
C TYR A 44 12.52 -6.90 12.62
N TYR A 45 11.63 -7.21 11.66
CA TYR A 45 10.23 -7.55 11.95
C TYR A 45 9.67 -8.62 11.01
N ALA A 46 8.58 -9.28 11.43
CA ALA A 46 7.88 -10.29 10.64
C ALA A 46 6.44 -9.87 10.33
N ILE A 47 5.96 -10.23 9.14
CA ILE A 47 4.55 -10.11 8.76
C ILE A 47 3.85 -11.40 9.19
N LYS A 48 2.86 -11.31 10.10
CA LYS A 48 2.26 -12.46 10.78
C LYS A 48 0.74 -12.59 10.60
N ASP A 49 0.14 -11.75 9.76
CA ASP A 49 -1.30 -11.74 9.50
C ASP A 49 -1.76 -12.84 8.53
N GLY A 50 -0.83 -13.59 7.95
CA GLY A 50 -1.12 -14.68 7.03
C GLY A 50 -1.58 -14.21 5.64
N LEU A 51 -1.53 -12.92 5.36
CA LEU A 51 -1.91 -12.38 4.06
C LEU A 51 -0.86 -12.70 2.99
N PRO A 52 -1.25 -12.74 1.71
CA PRO A 52 -0.31 -12.87 0.60
C PRO A 52 0.84 -11.86 0.69
N GLN A 53 2.05 -12.34 0.41
CA GLN A 53 3.27 -11.52 0.43
C GLN A 53 3.95 -11.60 -0.94
N ASN A 54 3.95 -10.47 -1.64
CA ASN A 54 4.60 -10.32 -2.93
C ASN A 54 5.98 -9.65 -2.76
N ARG A 55 6.99 -10.27 -3.36
CA ARG A 55 8.38 -9.80 -3.31
C ARG A 55 8.67 -8.67 -4.32
N ARG A 56 7.86 -8.50 -5.38
CA ARG A 56 8.03 -7.49 -6.45
C ARG A 56 6.72 -7.14 -7.13
#